data_AF-A0A257PF37-F1
#
_entry.id   AF-A0A257PF37-F1
#
_cell.length_a   1.000
_cell.length_b   1.000
_cell.length_c   1.000
_cell.angle_alpha   90.00
_cell.angle_beta   90.00
_cell.angle_gamma   90.00
#
_symmetry.space_group_name_H-M   'P 1'
#
loop_
_entity.id
_entity.type
_entity.pdbx_description
1 polymer ?
#
loop_
_entity_poly.entity_id
_entity_poly.type
_entity_poly.pdbx_seq_one_letter_code
_entity_poly.pdbx_strand_id
1 'polypeptide(L)'
;MSGTFQPPAADCPLCPRLVEYRTANQAANPGWFNGAVPSFGPLDARLLVVGLAPGVRGANRTGRPFTGDFAGVLLYETLIKFGLAEGTYGADPSDGMQLRDCRVTNAVRCVPPANLP
;
A
#
# COMPACT_ATOMS: atom_id res chain seq x y z
N MET A 1 -19.34 1.91 22.02
CA MET A 1 -19.23 0.60 21.33
C MET A 1 -18.00 0.68 20.43
N SER A 2 -16.87 0.15 20.89
CA SER A 2 -15.64 0.13 20.10
C SER A 2 -15.72 -1.03 19.11
N GLY A 3 -16.20 -0.76 17.90
CA GLY A 3 -16.06 -1.72 16.81
C GLY A 3 -14.59 -1.78 16.41
N THR A 4 -13.98 -2.96 16.50
CA THR A 4 -12.64 -3.19 15.94
C THR A 4 -12.69 -2.96 14.44
N PHE A 5 -11.90 -2.01 13.94
CA PHE A 5 -11.78 -1.76 12.50
C PHE A 5 -11.26 -3.02 11.80
N GLN A 6 -11.98 -3.48 10.78
CA GLN A 6 -11.57 -4.58 9.91
C GLN A 6 -11.19 -4.02 8.53
N PRO A 7 -9.93 -4.12 8.10
CA PRO A 7 -9.56 -3.75 6.74
C PRO A 7 -10.10 -4.79 5.74
N PRO A 8 -10.22 -4.44 4.44
CA PRO A 8 -10.52 -5.42 3.41
C PRO A 8 -9.49 -6.56 3.44
N ALA A 9 -9.96 -7.80 3.32
CA ALA A 9 -9.09 -8.95 3.11
C ALA A 9 -8.31 -8.82 1.79
N ALA A 10 -7.14 -9.44 1.69
CA ALA A 10 -6.29 -9.35 0.50
C ALA A 10 -7.01 -9.83 -0.78
N ASP A 11 -7.92 -10.79 -0.64
CA ASP A 11 -8.74 -11.38 -1.68
C ASP A 11 -10.12 -10.73 -1.85
N CYS A 12 -10.38 -9.59 -1.17
CA CYS A 12 -11.65 -8.87 -1.20
C CYS A 12 -12.31 -8.85 -2.59
N PRO A 13 -13.57 -9.32 -2.74
CA PRO A 13 -14.21 -9.54 -4.04
C PRO A 13 -15.08 -8.37 -4.51
N LEU A 14 -15.18 -7.29 -3.74
CA LEU A 14 -16.22 -6.26 -3.89
C LEU A 14 -16.18 -5.48 -5.22
N CYS A 15 -15.04 -5.46 -5.92
CA CYS A 15 -14.87 -4.67 -7.14
C CYS A 15 -14.56 -5.59 -8.34
N PRO A 16 -15.58 -6.10 -9.08
CA PRO A 16 -15.38 -7.10 -10.13
C PRO A 16 -14.30 -6.73 -11.16
N ARG A 17 -14.28 -5.48 -11.63
CA ARG A 17 -13.26 -4.96 -12.56
C ARG A 17 -11.82 -5.07 -12.01
N LEU A 18 -11.65 -4.79 -10.72
CA LEU A 18 -10.34 -4.87 -10.05
C LEU A 18 -9.97 -6.32 -9.74
N VAL A 19 -10.95 -7.17 -9.43
CA VAL A 19 -10.75 -8.61 -9.22
C VAL A 19 -10.27 -9.26 -10.51
N GLU A 20 -10.89 -8.97 -11.65
CA GLU A 20 -10.47 -9.47 -12.96
C GLU A 20 -9.02 -9.08 -13.26
N TYR A 21 -8.69 -7.80 -13.07
CA TYR A 21 -7.33 -7.32 -13.30
C TYR A 21 -6.32 -7.89 -12.31
N ARG A 22 -6.70 -8.08 -11.05
CA ARG A 22 -5.89 -8.77 -10.04
C ARG A 22 -5.60 -10.20 -10.46
N THR A 23 -6.60 -10.96 -10.91
CA THR A 23 -6.43 -12.35 -11.37
C THR A 23 -5.48 -12.42 -12.58
N ALA A 24 -5.58 -11.49 -13.53
CA ALA A 24 -4.63 -11.40 -14.64
C ALA A 24 -3.20 -11.12 -14.14
N ASN A 25 -3.02 -10.22 -13.17
CA ASN A 25 -1.70 -9.95 -12.57
C ASN A 25 -1.16 -11.15 -11.77
N GLN A 26 -2.02 -11.91 -11.07
CA GLN A 26 -1.64 -13.14 -10.36
C GLN A 26 -1.12 -14.21 -11.32
N ALA A 27 -1.80 -14.40 -12.45
CA ALA A 27 -1.36 -15.34 -13.49
C ALA A 27 -0.02 -14.92 -14.10
N ALA A 28 0.16 -13.61 -14.36
CA ALA A 28 1.38 -13.08 -14.94
C ALA A 28 2.56 -13.03 -13.94
N ASN A 29 2.28 -12.83 -12.65
CA ASN A 29 3.29 -12.62 -11.60
C ASN A 29 2.90 -13.36 -10.30
N PRO A 30 2.99 -14.70 -10.27
CA PRO A 30 2.47 -15.51 -9.15
C PRO A 30 3.16 -15.26 -7.81
N GLY A 31 4.39 -14.73 -7.80
CA GLY A 31 5.14 -14.39 -6.58
C GLY A 31 4.90 -12.99 -6.03
N TRP A 32 4.05 -12.18 -6.67
CA TRP A 32 3.74 -10.82 -6.22
C TRP A 32 2.57 -10.82 -5.24
N PHE A 33 2.45 -9.75 -4.45
CA PHE A 33 1.38 -9.60 -3.46
C PHE A 33 -0.03 -9.74 -4.07
N ASN A 34 -0.30 -9.06 -5.19
CA ASN A 34 -1.53 -9.18 -5.99
C ASN A 34 -2.84 -9.25 -5.17
N GLY A 35 -3.05 -8.27 -4.30
CA GLY A 35 -4.20 -8.23 -3.40
C GLY A 35 -4.63 -6.80 -3.08
N ALA A 36 -5.64 -6.69 -2.21
CA ALA A 36 -5.97 -5.44 -1.56
C ALA A 36 -4.81 -5.05 -0.63
N VAL A 37 -4.07 -4.00 -0.98
CA VAL A 37 -2.87 -3.58 -0.27
C VAL A 37 -3.27 -3.05 1.13
N PRO A 38 -2.71 -3.62 2.22
CA PRO A 38 -2.97 -3.14 3.57
C PRO A 38 -2.42 -1.73 3.75
N SER A 39 -2.98 -0.99 4.72
CA SER A 39 -2.37 0.28 5.11
C SER A 39 -1.12 0.00 5.96
N PHE A 40 -0.15 0.90 5.91
CA PHE A 40 1.09 0.82 6.68
C PHE A 40 1.10 1.86 7.80
N GLY A 41 1.64 1.52 8.97
CA GLY A 41 1.59 2.33 10.19
C GLY A 41 0.44 1.95 11.14
N PRO A 42 0.32 2.61 12.30
CA PRO A 42 -0.68 2.27 13.31
C PRO A 42 -2.03 2.97 13.01
N LEU A 43 -3.12 2.53 13.68
CA LEU A 43 -4.46 3.08 13.46
C LEU A 43 -4.74 4.36 14.24
N ASP A 44 -4.00 4.59 15.32
CA ASP A 44 -4.06 5.76 16.21
C ASP A 44 -3.13 6.90 15.79
N ALA A 45 -2.49 6.79 14.61
CA ALA A 45 -1.67 7.84 14.02
C ALA A 45 -2.46 9.14 13.82
N ARG A 46 -1.85 10.28 14.15
CA ARG A 46 -2.44 11.61 13.98
C ARG A 46 -2.39 12.13 12.55
N LEU A 47 -1.45 11.63 11.74
CA LEU A 47 -1.36 11.95 10.31
C LEU A 47 -1.74 10.74 9.45
N LEU A 48 -2.63 10.95 8.47
CA LEU A 48 -2.96 9.97 7.45
C LEU A 48 -2.60 10.50 6.06
N VAL A 49 -1.75 9.77 5.36
CA VAL A 49 -1.46 9.98 3.94
C VAL A 49 -2.33 9.03 3.12
N VAL A 50 -3.13 9.59 2.21
CA VAL A 50 -4.03 8.83 1.33
C VAL A 50 -3.62 9.04 -0.13
N GLY A 51 -3.07 7.99 -0.75
CA GLY A 51 -2.85 7.94 -2.20
C GLY A 51 -4.09 7.48 -2.97
N LEU A 52 -4.00 7.46 -4.30
CA LEU A 52 -5.09 7.04 -5.17
C LEU A 52 -5.30 5.52 -5.14
N ALA A 53 -4.32 4.76 -5.65
CA ALA A 53 -4.36 3.30 -5.77
C ALA A 53 -2.93 2.72 -5.89
N PRO A 54 -2.73 1.41 -5.69
CA PRO A 54 -1.45 0.75 -5.95
C PRO A 54 -1.01 0.87 -7.40
N GLY A 55 0.29 1.08 -7.64
CA GLY A 55 0.89 0.85 -8.95
C GLY A 55 1.24 -0.63 -9.18
N VAL A 56 1.18 -1.08 -10.43
CA VAL A 56 1.41 -2.50 -10.83
C VAL A 56 2.76 -3.05 -10.33
N ARG A 57 3.86 -2.31 -10.51
CA ARG A 57 5.22 -2.72 -10.08
C ARG A 57 5.61 -2.24 -8.68
N GLY A 58 4.79 -1.36 -8.10
CA GLY A 58 4.94 -0.84 -6.74
C GLY A 58 4.18 -1.71 -5.75
N ALA A 59 3.20 -1.12 -5.07
CA ALA A 59 2.47 -1.77 -3.99
C ALA A 59 1.69 -3.05 -4.40
N ASN A 60 1.31 -3.23 -5.67
CA ASN A 60 0.73 -4.50 -6.13
C ASN A 60 1.75 -5.65 -6.10
N ARG A 61 3.03 -5.34 -6.32
CA ARG A 61 4.12 -6.31 -6.20
C ARG A 61 4.53 -6.49 -4.75
N THR A 62 4.72 -5.39 -4.03
CA THR A 62 5.41 -5.39 -2.72
C THR A 62 4.47 -5.55 -1.52
N GLY A 63 3.17 -5.30 -1.67
CA GLY A 63 2.21 -5.39 -0.58
C GLY A 63 2.30 -4.27 0.45
N ARG A 64 3.17 -3.27 0.26
CA ARG A 64 3.26 -2.07 1.11
C ARG A 64 2.95 -0.82 0.28
N PRO A 65 2.06 0.08 0.72
CA PRO A 65 1.74 1.31 0.00
C PRO A 65 3.01 2.08 -0.39
N PHE A 66 3.03 2.68 -1.57
CA PHE A 66 4.16 3.48 -2.06
C PHE A 66 5.53 2.76 -1.97
N THR A 67 5.59 1.43 -2.05
CA THR A 67 6.86 0.69 -1.99
C THR A 67 7.18 0.04 -3.33
N GLY A 68 8.38 0.26 -3.85
CA GLY A 68 8.83 -0.30 -5.12
C GLY A 68 8.59 0.60 -6.35
N ASP A 69 8.26 1.87 -6.15
CA ASP A 69 8.16 2.89 -7.18
C ASP A 69 8.81 4.23 -6.72
N PHE A 70 8.90 5.19 -7.64
CA PHE A 70 9.53 6.49 -7.38
C PHE A 70 8.74 7.35 -6.39
N ALA A 71 7.41 7.23 -6.36
CA ALA A 71 6.58 7.97 -5.42
C ALA A 71 6.92 7.59 -3.97
N GLY A 72 7.30 6.33 -3.75
CA GLY A 72 7.85 5.84 -2.49
C GLY A 72 9.10 6.54 -2.00
N VAL A 73 10.08 6.74 -2.89
CA VAL A 73 11.35 7.39 -2.53
C VAL A 73 11.07 8.78 -1.96
N LEU A 74 10.34 9.60 -2.71
CA LEU A 74 10.00 10.95 -2.27
C LEU A 74 9.19 10.95 -0.97
N LEU A 75 8.17 10.08 -0.87
CA LEU A 75 7.30 10.04 0.31
C LEU A 75 8.08 9.63 1.57
N TYR A 76 8.75 8.49 1.55
CA TYR A 76 9.39 7.93 2.74
C TYR A 76 10.59 8.75 3.19
N GLU A 77 11.41 9.27 2.28
CA GLU A 77 12.49 10.20 2.64
C GLU A 77 11.95 11.48 3.27
N THR A 78 10.82 12.00 2.76
CA THR A 78 10.16 13.17 3.36
C THR A 78 9.64 12.85 4.76
N LEU A 79 8.99 11.71 4.95
CA LEU A 79 8.50 11.29 6.28
C LEU A 79 9.65 11.15 7.29
N ILE A 80 10.79 10.57 6.88
CA ILE A 80 12.01 10.48 7.70
C ILE A 80 12.49 11.90 8.08
N LYS A 81 12.60 12.79 7.09
CA LYS A 81 13.07 14.17 7.30
C LYS A 81 12.24 14.93 8.35
N PHE A 82 10.95 14.67 8.43
CA PHE A 82 10.04 15.31 9.38
C PHE A 82 9.80 14.51 10.67
N GLY A 83 10.54 13.41 10.90
CA GLY A 83 10.40 12.58 12.10
C GLY A 83 9.12 11.76 12.18
N LEU A 84 8.41 11.60 11.05
CA LEU A 84 7.18 10.81 10.90
C LEU A 84 7.46 9.36 10.47
N ALA A 85 8.73 9.03 10.24
CA ALA A 85 9.21 7.69 9.97
C ALA A 85 10.66 7.55 10.44
N GLU A 86 11.12 6.31 10.55
CA GLU A 86 12.50 5.96 10.82
C GLU A 86 12.94 4.73 10.02
N GLY A 87 14.25 4.54 9.93
CA GLY A 87 14.87 3.50 9.11
C GLY A 87 15.44 4.05 7.80
N THR A 88 15.80 3.14 6.90
CA THR A 88 16.30 3.46 5.56
C THR A 88 15.34 2.86 4.55
N TYR A 89 14.75 3.68 3.69
CA TYR A 89 13.86 3.19 2.66
C TYR A 89 14.65 2.42 1.59
N GLY A 90 14.40 1.12 1.50
CA GLY A 90 15.08 0.18 0.60
C GLY A 90 14.20 -0.28 -0.57
N ALA A 91 13.01 0.32 -0.75
CA ALA A 91 12.01 -0.09 -1.74
C ALA A 91 11.56 -1.57 -1.61
N ASP A 92 11.69 -2.13 -0.41
CA ASP A 92 11.32 -3.50 -0.05
C ASP A 92 10.52 -3.49 1.26
N PRO A 93 9.43 -4.27 1.40
CA PRO A 93 8.63 -4.29 2.62
C PRO A 93 9.42 -4.69 3.88
N SER A 94 10.55 -5.39 3.74
CA SER A 94 11.42 -5.84 4.83
C SER A 94 12.60 -4.91 5.14
N ASP A 95 12.66 -3.72 4.53
CA ASP A 95 13.76 -2.74 4.68
C ASP A 95 13.90 -2.08 6.06
N GLY A 96 13.13 -2.51 7.06
CA GLY A 96 13.18 -1.98 8.42
C GLY A 96 12.55 -0.60 8.59
N MET A 97 11.90 -0.06 7.55
CA MET A 97 11.11 1.18 7.67
C MET A 97 10.00 1.03 8.71
N GLN A 98 9.84 2.06 9.54
CA GLN A 98 8.76 2.16 10.54
C GLN A 98 8.16 3.57 10.49
N LEU A 99 6.84 3.68 10.59
CA LEU A 99 6.16 4.98 10.68
C LEU A 99 5.99 5.40 12.14
N ARG A 100 6.15 6.70 12.40
CA ARG A 100 5.97 7.33 13.71
C ARG A 100 4.83 8.35 13.62
N ASP A 101 3.74 8.09 14.35
CA ASP A 101 2.53 8.93 14.37
C ASP A 101 1.94 9.24 12.96
N CYS A 102 2.22 8.35 12.01
CA CYS A 102 1.83 8.47 10.62
C CYS A 102 1.30 7.13 10.11
N ARG A 103 0.25 7.18 9.30
CA ARG A 103 -0.30 6.04 8.56
C ARG A 103 -0.34 6.36 7.08
N VAL A 104 -0.01 5.40 6.24
CA VAL A 104 -0.06 5.52 4.78
C VAL A 104 -1.03 4.49 4.21
N THR A 105 -1.89 4.94 3.30
CA THR A 105 -2.89 4.09 2.64
C THR A 105 -3.19 4.59 1.22
N ASN A 106 -4.02 3.85 0.50
CA ASN A 106 -4.69 4.32 -0.72
C ASN A 106 -6.21 4.33 -0.55
N ALA A 107 -6.89 5.18 -1.32
CA ALA A 107 -8.36 5.23 -1.42
C ALA A 107 -8.92 3.94 -2.02
N VAL A 108 -8.32 3.47 -3.13
CA VAL A 108 -8.56 2.14 -3.70
C VAL A 108 -7.44 1.20 -3.31
N ARG A 109 -7.75 -0.02 -2.86
CA ARG A 109 -6.76 -0.96 -2.31
C ARG A 109 -6.19 -1.94 -3.32
N CYS A 110 -6.90 -2.23 -4.40
CA CYS A 110 -6.41 -3.09 -5.47
C CYS A 110 -5.85 -2.23 -6.61
N VAL A 111 -4.85 -2.75 -7.34
CA VAL A 111 -4.34 -2.06 -8.54
C VAL A 111 -5.45 -1.94 -9.60
N PRO A 112 -5.71 -0.74 -10.13
CA PRO A 112 -6.64 -0.58 -11.23
C PRO A 112 -5.93 -0.60 -12.59
N PRO A 113 -6.59 -1.12 -13.63
CA PRO A 113 -6.13 -0.96 -15.02
C PRO A 113 -5.82 0.50 -15.35
N ALA A 114 -4.71 0.74 -16.04
CA ALA A 114 -4.23 2.06 -16.43
C ALA A 114 -4.05 3.08 -15.27
N ASN A 115 -3.97 2.60 -14.02
CA ASN A 115 -3.96 3.45 -12.82
C ASN A 115 -5.22 4.35 -12.67
N LEU A 116 -6.35 3.94 -13.27
CA LEU A 116 -7.63 4.65 -13.20
C LEU A 116 -8.66 3.78 -12.48
N PRO A 117 -8.94 4.05 -11.19
CA PRO A 117 -9.88 3.29 -10.38
C PRO A 117 -11.34 3.39 -10.84
#